data_AF-A0A7W1KCA7-F1
#
_entry.id   AF-A0A7W1KCA7-F1
#
_cell.length_a   1.000
_cell.length_b   1.000
_cell.length_c   1.000
_cell.angle_alpha   90.00
_cell.angle_beta   90.00
_cell.angle_gamma   90.00
#
_symmetry.space_group_name_H-M   'P 1'
#
loop_
_entity.id
_entity.type
_entity.pdbx_description
1 polymer ?
#
loop_
_entity_poly.entity_id
_entity_poly.type
_entity_poly.pdbx_seq_one_letter_code
_entity_poly.pdbx_strand_id
1 'polypeptide(L)'
;MLAQVRRSLGGERVGHGVQRYRPPAPHKPRDRGAPTTVSQHREPVTAIGAPAAVGPYSHAVRAGGLLFCSGQIPLDPDTNELVGATPGEQATRCLQNLQAVCAAAGASLGDAVRCTVYLTDLAGAFAEVNEAYGEFFASDPPARVAIGVVALPKGAQLEIDAIVALAS
;
A
#
# COMPACT_ATOMS: atom_id res chain seq x y z
N MET A 1 -67.50 -39.03 7.40
CA MET A 1 -68.75 -38.98 6.61
C MET A 1 -69.00 -37.52 6.26
N LEU A 2 -69.13 -37.20 4.97
CA LEU A 2 -69.53 -35.90 4.38
C LEU A 2 -68.48 -34.77 4.46
N ALA A 3 -68.26 -33.91 3.46
CA ALA A 3 -68.78 -33.83 2.10
C ALA A 3 -67.98 -32.77 1.30
N GLN A 4 -67.81 -33.05 -0.01
CA GLN A 4 -67.86 -32.13 -1.17
C GLN A 4 -66.83 -30.96 -1.22
N VAL A 5 -66.27 -30.57 -2.36
CA VAL A 5 -66.95 -29.90 -3.49
C VAL A 5 -65.99 -29.87 -4.71
N ARG A 6 -66.57 -29.97 -5.91
CA ARG A 6 -65.94 -29.93 -7.25
C ARG A 6 -65.39 -28.55 -7.64
N ARG A 7 -64.34 -28.52 -8.51
CA ARG A 7 -64.09 -27.70 -9.73
C ARG A 7 -62.57 -27.70 -10.00
N SER A 8 -62.05 -28.22 -11.11
CA SER A 8 -62.07 -27.74 -12.50
C SER A 8 -61.25 -26.46 -12.75
N LEU A 9 -60.08 -26.69 -13.36
CA LEU A 9 -59.35 -25.85 -14.34
C LEU A 9 -58.71 -24.53 -13.89
N GLY A 10 -57.41 -24.41 -14.17
CA GLY A 10 -56.71 -23.13 -14.15
C GLY A 10 -55.20 -23.33 -14.16
N GLY A 11 -54.62 -23.53 -15.34
CA GLY A 11 -53.16 -23.47 -15.51
C GLY A 11 -52.70 -22.03 -15.32
N GLU A 12 -52.02 -21.75 -14.21
CA GLU A 12 -51.30 -20.49 -14.01
C GLU A 12 -49.83 -20.69 -14.37
N ARG A 13 -49.42 -20.10 -15.50
CA ARG A 13 -48.01 -19.85 -15.80
C ARG A 13 -47.60 -18.59 -15.04
N VAL A 14 -46.72 -18.75 -14.07
CA VAL A 14 -46.07 -17.64 -13.34
C VAL A 14 -45.18 -16.89 -14.34
N GLY A 15 -45.49 -15.62 -14.59
CA GLY A 15 -44.65 -14.74 -15.39
C GLY A 15 -43.41 -14.32 -14.61
N HIS A 16 -42.23 -14.80 -14.99
CA HIS A 16 -40.97 -14.24 -14.52
C HIS A 16 -40.70 -12.92 -15.23
N GLY A 17 -40.94 -11.81 -14.52
CA GLY A 17 -40.49 -10.49 -14.93
C GLY A 17 -38.97 -10.42 -14.89
N VAL A 18 -38.32 -10.41 -16.04
CA VAL A 18 -36.88 -10.20 -16.16
C VAL A 18 -36.61 -8.70 -16.00
N GLN A 19 -36.14 -8.28 -14.83
CA GLN A 19 -35.63 -6.93 -14.61
C GLN A 19 -34.42 -6.73 -15.52
N ARG A 20 -34.57 -5.92 -16.58
CA ARG A 20 -33.47 -5.65 -17.52
C ARG A 20 -32.34 -4.93 -16.79
N TYR A 21 -31.15 -5.52 -16.82
CA TYR A 21 -29.93 -4.86 -16.39
C TYR A 21 -29.78 -3.51 -17.12
N ARG A 22 -29.65 -2.43 -16.35
CA ARG A 22 -29.34 -1.10 -16.85
C ARG A 22 -27.87 -0.82 -16.49
N PRO A 23 -26.94 -0.80 -17.47
CA PRO A 23 -25.56 -0.50 -17.17
C PRO A 23 -25.42 0.89 -16.55
N PRO A 24 -24.43 1.10 -15.65
CA PRO A 24 -24.11 2.43 -15.16
C PRO A 24 -23.79 3.37 -16.33
N ALA A 25 -24.08 4.65 -16.16
CA ALA A 25 -23.75 5.66 -17.15
C ALA A 25 -22.23 5.63 -17.43
N PRO A 26 -21.79 5.79 -18.69
CA PRO A 26 -20.37 5.83 -19.02
C PRO A 26 -19.69 6.92 -18.19
N HIS A 27 -18.58 6.57 -17.55
CA HIS A 27 -17.73 7.53 -16.87
C HIS A 27 -17.36 8.62 -17.87
N LYS A 28 -17.68 9.88 -17.55
CA LYS A 28 -17.20 11.02 -18.35
C LYS A 28 -15.66 10.94 -18.38
N PRO A 29 -15.02 11.07 -19.55
CA PRO A 29 -13.57 11.16 -19.61
C PRO A 29 -13.14 12.31 -18.71
N ARG A 30 -12.30 12.04 -17.71
CA ARG A 30 -11.61 13.12 -16.99
C ARG A 30 -10.81 13.88 -18.04
N ASP A 31 -10.95 15.20 -18.02
CA ASP A 31 -10.18 16.11 -18.87
C ASP A 31 -8.70 15.76 -18.67
N ARG A 32 -8.09 15.14 -19.69
CA ARG A 32 -6.66 14.84 -19.68
C ARG A 32 -5.99 16.17 -19.96
N GLY A 33 -5.71 16.92 -18.90
CA GLY A 33 -4.88 18.11 -18.95
C GLY A 33 -3.63 17.86 -19.78
N ALA A 34 -3.09 18.94 -20.36
CA ALA A 34 -1.93 18.92 -21.26
C ALA A 34 -0.84 17.95 -20.76
N PRO A 35 -0.15 17.21 -21.66
CA PRO A 35 0.82 16.21 -21.25
C PRO A 35 1.85 16.84 -20.34
N THR A 36 1.78 16.52 -19.04
CA THR A 36 2.80 16.93 -18.09
C THR A 36 4.09 16.30 -18.58
N THR A 37 5.04 17.14 -18.98
CA THR A 37 6.33 16.65 -19.45
C THR A 37 7.00 16.00 -18.26
N VAL A 38 6.94 14.68 -18.18
CA VAL A 38 7.61 13.92 -17.13
C VAL A 38 9.10 14.13 -17.33
N SER A 39 9.73 14.83 -16.39
CA SER A 39 11.17 15.09 -16.43
C SER A 39 11.94 13.78 -16.51
N GLN A 40 12.88 13.70 -17.45
CA GLN A 40 13.82 12.57 -17.60
C GLN A 40 14.99 12.67 -16.58
N HIS A 41 15.03 13.73 -15.77
CA HIS A 41 16.07 13.93 -14.76
C HIS A 41 15.68 13.28 -13.44
N ARG A 42 16.67 12.70 -12.77
CA ARG A 42 16.53 12.22 -11.40
C ARG A 42 16.78 13.35 -10.40
N GLU A 43 15.99 13.43 -9.34
CA GLU A 43 16.15 14.41 -8.26
C GLU A 43 16.22 13.69 -6.91
N PRO A 44 17.31 13.84 -6.12
CA PRO A 44 17.40 13.24 -4.80
C PRO A 44 16.50 13.99 -3.79
N VAL A 45 15.91 13.23 -2.87
CA VAL A 45 15.08 13.76 -1.77
C VAL A 45 15.82 13.57 -0.45
N THR A 46 15.76 14.60 0.39
CA THR A 46 16.25 14.58 1.78
C THR A 46 15.08 14.84 2.72
N ALA A 47 14.86 13.96 3.69
CA ALA A 47 13.77 14.05 4.66
C ALA A 47 14.33 14.31 6.07
N ILE A 48 14.02 15.47 6.65
CA ILE A 48 14.46 15.84 8.01
C ILE A 48 13.76 14.97 9.08
N GLY A 49 12.51 14.57 8.83
CA GLY A 49 11.73 13.72 9.75
C GLY A 49 12.01 12.22 9.64
N ALA A 50 13.01 11.82 8.85
CA ALA A 50 13.41 10.43 8.69
C ALA A 50 14.87 10.25 9.15
N PRO A 51 15.29 9.03 9.56
CA PRO A 51 16.67 8.76 9.96
C PRO A 51 17.67 9.22 8.90
N ALA A 52 18.75 9.87 9.32
CA ALA A 52 19.72 10.46 8.38
C ALA A 52 20.28 9.42 7.39
N ALA A 53 20.37 9.80 6.12
CA ALA A 53 21.07 9.02 5.10
C ALA A 53 22.58 9.23 5.24
N VAL A 54 23.24 8.47 6.12
CA VAL A 54 24.67 8.62 6.48
C VAL A 54 25.61 8.00 5.43
N GLY A 55 25.10 7.15 4.54
CA GLY A 55 25.86 6.48 3.48
C GLY A 55 25.77 7.18 2.11
N PRO A 56 26.36 6.58 1.05
CA PRO A 56 26.30 7.11 -0.31
C PRO A 56 24.95 6.83 -1.00
N TYR A 57 23.84 7.21 -0.35
CA TYR A 57 22.48 7.04 -0.85
C TYR A 57 21.59 8.22 -0.42
N SER A 58 20.46 8.41 -1.11
CA SER A 58 19.44 9.42 -0.77
C SER A 58 18.28 8.76 -0.04
N HIS A 59 17.49 9.50 0.75
CA HIS A 59 16.26 8.95 1.33
C HIS A 59 15.31 8.43 0.26
N ALA A 60 15.18 9.18 -0.84
CA ALA A 60 14.51 8.75 -2.05
C ALA A 60 15.08 9.47 -3.27
N VAL A 61 14.68 9.02 -4.45
CA VAL A 61 14.95 9.69 -5.73
C VAL A 61 13.65 9.80 -6.51
N ARG A 62 13.32 11.00 -6.99
CA ARG A 62 12.24 11.23 -7.95
C ARG A 62 12.75 10.99 -9.36
N ALA A 63 12.04 10.22 -10.16
CA ALA A 63 12.31 10.06 -11.59
C ALA A 63 11.07 9.51 -12.30
N GLY A 64 10.74 10.04 -13.48
CA GLY A 64 9.72 9.41 -14.33
C GLY A 64 8.31 9.38 -13.74
N GLY A 65 7.93 10.35 -12.88
CA GLY A 65 6.63 10.35 -12.19
C GLY A 65 6.53 9.36 -11.02
N LEU A 66 7.66 8.77 -10.63
CA LEU A 66 7.77 7.86 -9.50
C LEU A 66 8.76 8.42 -8.47
N LEU A 67 8.56 8.01 -7.23
CA LEU A 67 9.48 8.18 -6.13
C LEU A 67 10.01 6.81 -5.73
N PHE A 68 11.33 6.64 -5.79
CA PHE A 68 12.02 5.44 -5.39
C PHE A 68 12.59 5.67 -3.99
N CYS A 69 11.96 5.10 -2.96
CA CYS A 69 12.39 5.24 -1.58
C CYS A 69 13.46 4.20 -1.25
N SER A 70 14.53 4.64 -0.58
CA SER A 70 15.51 3.73 0.01
C SER A 70 14.90 2.96 1.18
N GLY A 71 15.43 1.77 1.45
CA GLY A 71 14.99 0.93 2.57
C GLY A 71 15.07 1.66 3.90
N GLN A 72 14.00 1.54 4.69
CA GLN A 72 13.91 2.07 6.04
C GLN A 72 14.00 0.91 7.03
N ILE A 73 14.99 0.96 7.91
CA ILE A 73 15.07 0.18 9.15
C ILE A 73 14.41 0.96 10.30
N PRO A 74 14.06 0.34 11.44
CA PRO A 74 13.24 0.96 12.47
C PRO A 74 14.07 1.84 13.40
N LEU A 75 14.72 2.85 12.82
CA LEU A 75 15.46 3.86 13.56
C LEU A 75 14.53 4.98 14.01
N ASP A 76 14.78 5.48 15.21
CA ASP A 76 14.31 6.79 15.62
C ASP A 76 15.14 7.91 14.92
N PRO A 77 14.51 8.91 14.29
CA PRO A 77 15.18 9.95 13.52
C PRO A 77 15.93 10.94 14.41
N ASP A 78 15.52 11.10 15.66
CA ASP A 78 16.13 12.02 16.61
C ASP A 78 17.35 11.38 17.27
N THR A 79 17.25 10.10 17.67
CA THR A 79 18.33 9.40 18.39
C THR A 79 19.23 8.57 17.49
N ASN A 80 18.77 8.19 16.30
CA ASN A 80 19.43 7.26 15.39
C ASN A 80 19.66 5.86 16.01
N GLU A 81 18.83 5.47 16.97
CA GLU A 81 18.83 4.15 17.60
C GLU A 81 17.72 3.26 17.06
N LEU A 82 17.92 1.93 17.07
CA LEU A 82 16.87 0.98 16.72
C LEU A 82 15.80 0.99 17.80
N VAL A 83 14.53 1.08 17.40
CA VAL A 83 13.37 1.05 18.28
C VAL A 83 12.38 -0.02 17.84
N GLY A 84 11.49 -0.42 18.76
CA GLY A 84 10.56 -1.53 18.58
C GLY A 84 11.15 -2.86 19.06
N ALA A 85 10.52 -3.42 20.09
CA ALA A 85 10.85 -4.71 20.68
C ALA A 85 10.29 -5.88 19.86
N THR A 86 9.16 -5.69 19.18
CA THR A 86 8.52 -6.72 18.35
C THR A 86 8.66 -6.43 16.86
N PRO A 87 8.54 -7.45 15.98
CA PRO A 87 8.53 -7.22 14.54
C PRO A 87 7.41 -6.26 14.08
N GLY A 88 6.24 -6.31 14.72
CA GLY A 88 5.13 -5.38 14.44
C GLY A 88 5.50 -3.93 14.76
N GLU A 89 6.10 -3.67 15.93
CA GLU A 89 6.57 -2.33 16.31
C GLU A 89 7.66 -1.80 15.36
N GLN A 90 8.58 -2.69 14.94
CA GLN A 90 9.59 -2.34 13.93
C GLN A 90 8.94 -2.03 12.57
N ALA A 91 7.88 -2.75 12.16
CA ALA A 91 7.14 -2.46 10.94
C ALA A 91 6.47 -1.10 10.96
N THR A 92 5.77 -0.78 12.04
CA THR A 92 5.19 0.55 12.26
C THR A 92 6.25 1.64 12.14
N ARG A 93 7.43 1.46 12.76
CA ARG A 93 8.51 2.44 12.67
C ARG A 93 9.06 2.60 11.25
N CYS A 94 9.28 1.51 10.53
CA CYS A 94 9.75 1.56 9.14
C CYS A 94 8.74 2.30 8.24
N LEU A 95 7.45 2.03 8.41
CA LEU A 95 6.38 2.68 7.63
C LEU A 95 6.22 4.17 7.99
N GLN A 96 6.37 4.56 9.25
CA GLN A 96 6.43 5.97 9.66
C GLN A 96 7.61 6.72 9.04
N ASN A 97 8.78 6.07 9.00
CA ASN A 97 9.97 6.65 8.36
C ASN A 97 9.72 6.82 6.84
N LEU A 98 9.11 5.82 6.17
CA LEU A 98 8.71 5.93 4.77
C LEU A 98 7.67 7.04 4.54
N GLN A 99 6.71 7.23 5.44
CA GLN A 99 5.77 8.35 5.37
C GLN A 99 6.49 9.71 5.41
N ALA A 100 7.47 9.87 6.30
CA ALA A 100 8.27 11.10 6.38
C ALA A 100 9.08 11.33 5.08
N VAL A 101 9.64 10.27 4.50
CA VAL A 101 10.35 10.34 3.20
C VAL A 101 9.40 10.75 2.07
N CYS A 102 8.21 10.15 2.00
CA CYS A 102 7.21 10.51 0.99
C CYS A 102 6.73 11.95 1.16
N ALA A 103 6.49 12.39 2.40
CA ALA A 103 6.06 13.75 2.70
C ALA A 103 7.11 14.80 2.31
N ALA A 104 8.41 14.51 2.48
CA ALA A 104 9.49 15.38 2.00
C ALA A 104 9.51 15.50 0.47
N ALA A 105 8.96 14.52 -0.23
CA ALA A 105 8.72 14.54 -1.67
C ALA A 105 7.31 15.03 -2.06
N GLY A 106 6.54 15.61 -1.14
CA GLY A 106 5.17 16.08 -1.43
C GLY A 106 4.21 14.97 -1.86
N ALA A 107 4.49 13.73 -1.46
CA ALA A 107 3.72 12.53 -1.78
C ALA A 107 3.18 11.86 -0.51
N SER A 108 2.20 10.98 -0.67
CA SER A 108 1.71 10.12 0.41
C SER A 108 2.26 8.71 0.25
N LEU A 109 2.62 8.05 1.36
CA LEU A 109 2.90 6.61 1.33
C LEU A 109 1.68 5.82 0.85
N GLY A 110 0.46 6.34 1.02
CA GLY A 110 -0.76 5.72 0.49
C GLY A 110 -0.80 5.62 -1.03
N ASP A 111 0.02 6.39 -1.75
CA ASP A 111 0.18 6.30 -3.21
C ASP A 111 1.27 5.30 -3.62
N ALA A 112 1.74 4.46 -2.67
CA ALA A 112 2.66 3.37 -2.97
C ALA A 112 2.07 2.48 -4.06
N VAL A 113 2.85 2.20 -5.09
CA VAL A 113 2.52 1.21 -6.12
C VAL A 113 3.19 -0.12 -5.82
N ARG A 114 4.29 -0.10 -5.06
CA ARG A 114 5.02 -1.28 -4.62
C ARG A 114 5.68 -1.06 -3.27
N CYS A 115 5.68 -2.10 -2.43
CA CYS A 115 6.56 -2.21 -1.26
C CYS A 115 7.35 -3.54 -1.28
N THR A 116 8.57 -3.52 -0.76
CA THR A 116 9.35 -4.74 -0.48
C THR A 116 9.63 -4.80 1.02
N VAL A 117 9.33 -5.94 1.64
CA VAL A 117 9.50 -6.20 3.08
C VAL A 117 10.58 -7.25 3.27
N TYR A 118 11.64 -6.90 3.99
CA TYR A 118 12.78 -7.78 4.30
C TYR A 118 12.74 -8.16 5.77
N LEU A 119 12.88 -9.45 6.08
CA LEU A 119 12.73 -10.00 7.43
C LEU A 119 13.87 -10.93 7.80
N THR A 120 14.43 -10.82 9.00
CA THR A 120 15.43 -11.80 9.49
C THR A 120 14.80 -13.11 9.98
N ASP A 121 13.56 -13.05 10.47
CA ASP A 121 12.73 -14.23 10.79
C ASP A 121 11.38 -14.12 10.11
N LEU A 122 11.31 -14.55 8.84
CA LEU A 122 10.08 -14.51 8.08
C LEU A 122 8.95 -15.32 8.71
N ALA A 123 9.24 -16.50 9.27
CA ALA A 123 8.19 -17.39 9.77
C ALA A 123 7.58 -16.86 11.08
N GLY A 124 8.41 -16.38 12.00
CA GLY A 124 7.96 -15.85 13.29
C GLY A 124 7.34 -14.46 13.21
N ALA A 125 7.80 -13.60 12.31
CA ALA A 125 7.39 -12.19 12.27
C ALA A 125 6.20 -11.89 11.34
N PHE A 126 5.84 -12.78 10.42
CA PHE A 126 4.94 -12.44 9.31
C PHE A 126 3.56 -11.95 9.75
N ALA A 127 3.00 -12.53 10.81
CA ALA A 127 1.66 -12.17 11.30
C ALA A 127 1.62 -10.75 11.85
N GLU A 128 2.51 -10.43 12.80
CA GLU A 128 2.60 -9.09 13.42
C GLU A 128 2.93 -8.00 12.41
N VAL A 129 3.82 -8.31 11.46
CA VAL A 129 4.18 -7.36 10.40
C VAL A 129 3.01 -7.10 9.46
N ASN A 130 2.18 -8.11 9.16
CA ASN A 130 0.98 -7.91 8.34
C ASN A 130 -0.09 -7.07 9.04
N GLU A 131 -0.25 -7.24 10.35
CA GLU A 131 -1.17 -6.42 11.15
C GLU A 131 -0.75 -4.96 11.10
N ALA A 132 0.49 -4.66 11.49
CA ALA A 132 1.04 -3.30 11.42
C ALA A 132 0.97 -2.72 10.00
N TYR A 133 1.34 -3.49 8.98
CA TYR A 133 1.26 -3.07 7.58
C TYR A 133 -0.18 -2.74 7.13
N GLY A 134 -1.16 -3.51 7.59
CA GLY A 134 -2.58 -3.33 7.26
C GLY A 134 -3.15 -2.01 7.77
N GLU A 135 -2.62 -1.46 8.87
CA GLU A 135 -3.03 -0.16 9.40
C GLU A 135 -2.65 1.00 8.46
N PHE A 136 -1.54 0.86 7.73
CA PHE A 136 -1.05 1.88 6.79
C PHE A 136 -1.69 1.75 5.40
N PHE A 137 -2.20 0.56 5.05
CA PHE A 137 -2.73 0.23 3.72
C PHE A 137 -4.10 -0.47 3.81
N ALA A 138 -5.05 0.16 4.50
CA ALA A 138 -6.37 -0.45 4.77
C ALA A 138 -7.26 -0.65 3.52
N SER A 139 -7.06 0.16 2.47
CA SER A 139 -7.76 0.04 1.18
C SER A 139 -6.75 0.11 0.05
N ASP A 140 -6.91 -0.73 -0.98
CA ASP A 140 -6.08 -0.73 -2.20
C ASP A 140 -4.56 -0.83 -1.93
N PRO A 141 -4.09 -1.91 -1.25
CA PRO A 141 -2.67 -2.02 -0.88
C PRO A 141 -1.76 -2.13 -2.12
N PRO A 142 -0.50 -1.66 -2.03
CA PRO A 142 0.45 -1.74 -3.13
C PRO A 142 0.78 -3.19 -3.48
N ALA A 143 1.35 -3.39 -4.68
CA ALA A 143 2.01 -4.66 -4.98
C ALA A 143 3.10 -4.93 -3.93
N ARG A 144 3.23 -6.18 -3.47
CA ARG A 144 4.13 -6.49 -2.34
C ARG A 144 4.95 -7.74 -2.55
N VAL A 145 6.19 -7.70 -2.08
CA VAL A 145 7.06 -8.86 -1.86
C VAL A 145 7.47 -8.87 -0.40
N ALA A 146 7.45 -10.04 0.24
CA ALA A 146 8.01 -10.25 1.57
C ALA A 146 9.01 -11.42 1.50
N ILE A 147 10.24 -11.21 1.98
CA ILE A 147 11.32 -12.20 1.87
C ILE A 147 12.15 -12.28 3.15
N GLY A 148 12.65 -13.49 3.42
CA GLY A 148 13.62 -13.76 4.47
C GLY A 148 15.04 -13.38 4.02
N VAL A 149 15.81 -12.74 4.90
CA VAL A 149 17.21 -12.37 4.69
C VAL A 149 18.07 -12.78 5.89
N VAL A 150 19.37 -12.95 5.68
CA VAL A 150 20.28 -13.40 6.74
C VAL A 150 20.55 -12.32 7.79
N ALA A 151 20.64 -11.06 7.37
CA ALA A 151 20.91 -9.92 8.25
C ALA A 151 20.48 -8.62 7.58
N LEU A 152 20.25 -7.60 8.41
CA LEU A 152 19.93 -6.23 8.00
C LEU A 152 20.87 -5.23 8.70
N PRO A 153 20.99 -3.98 8.20
CA PRO A 153 21.82 -2.96 8.82
C PRO A 153 21.51 -2.76 10.30
N LYS A 154 22.56 -2.52 11.10
CA LYS A 154 22.48 -2.36 12.57
C LYS A 154 21.86 -3.54 13.35
N GLY A 155 21.59 -4.67 12.71
CA GLY A 155 20.91 -5.80 13.37
C GLY A 155 19.40 -5.61 13.50
N ALA A 156 18.79 -4.78 12.65
CA ALA A 156 17.34 -4.67 12.55
C ALA A 156 16.71 -6.04 12.20
N GLN A 157 15.47 -6.26 12.64
CA GLN A 157 14.71 -7.47 12.26
C GLN A 157 13.94 -7.27 10.96
N LEU A 158 13.74 -6.01 10.58
CA LEU A 158 12.89 -5.59 9.47
C LEU A 158 13.50 -4.41 8.71
N GLU A 159 13.33 -4.41 7.40
CA GLU A 159 13.56 -3.26 6.52
C GLU A 159 12.42 -3.20 5.48
N ILE A 160 11.96 -1.99 5.14
CA ILE A 160 10.92 -1.80 4.11
C ILE A 160 11.35 -0.72 3.11
N ASP A 161 11.26 -1.04 1.81
CA ASP A 161 11.34 -0.05 0.73
C ASP A 161 9.98 0.16 0.05
N ALA A 162 9.88 1.26 -0.71
CA ALA A 162 8.68 1.58 -1.46
C ALA A 162 8.98 2.27 -2.81
N ILE A 163 8.11 2.02 -3.78
CA ILE A 163 7.97 2.84 -4.98
C ILE A 163 6.60 3.50 -4.90
N VAL A 164 6.57 4.82 -5.04
CA VAL A 164 5.38 5.66 -4.86
C VAL A 164 5.09 6.45 -6.12
N ALA A 165 3.82 6.52 -6.52
CA ALA A 165 3.41 7.37 -7.63
C ALA A 165 3.41 8.84 -7.20
N LEU A 166 3.97 9.72 -8.02
CA LEU A 166 3.90 11.16 -7.79
C LEU A 166 2.68 11.75 -8.50
N ALA A 167 2.01 12.70 -7.85
CA ALA A 167 0.94 13.46 -8.51
C ALA A 167 1.50 14.19 -9.74
N SER A 168 0.74 14.11 -10.84
CA SER A 168 1.04 14.80 -12.11
C SER A 168 0.56 16.24 -12.09
#